data_AF-A0A6C1TZB1-F1
#
_entry.id   AF-A0A6C1TZB1-F1
#
_cell.length_a   1.000
_cell.length_b   1.000
_cell.length_c   1.000
_cell.angle_alpha   90.00
_cell.angle_beta   90.00
_cell.angle_gamma   90.00
#
_symmetry.space_group_name_H-M   'P 1'
#
loop_
_entity.id
_entity.type
_entity.pdbx_description
1 polymer ?
#
loop_
_entity_poly.entity_id
_entity_poly.type
_entity_poly.pdbx_seq_one_letter_code
_entity_poly.pdbx_strand_id
1 'polypeptide(L)'
;MDHLARAVEIAVESARTGGGPFGCVVVTERGVYEGHNEVVSRCDPSAHAEVQAIRAAARAQRTHQLSGAVLYASGQPCPMCFAAIRWARIDEVYYAATYAQAADAGFDDSFISDVMVGRVPDPSPFRHVPLDQSNAPFEAWAANSDRVEY
;
A
#
# COMPACT_ATOMS: atom_id res chain seq x y z
N MET A 1 -3.03 -19.91 -6.88
CA MET A 1 -2.52 -20.08 -5.50
C MET A 1 -0.99 -19.95 -5.44
N ASP A 2 -0.25 -20.33 -6.48
CA ASP A 2 1.22 -20.24 -6.54
C ASP A 2 1.78 -18.83 -6.25
N HIS A 3 1.13 -17.77 -6.74
CA HIS A 3 1.53 -16.39 -6.46
C HIS A 3 1.38 -15.99 -4.98
N LEU A 4 0.40 -16.55 -4.27
CA LEU A 4 0.23 -16.30 -2.84
C LEU A 4 1.31 -17.02 -2.03
N ALA A 5 1.66 -18.25 -2.39
CA ALA A 5 2.79 -18.96 -1.82
C ALA A 5 4.10 -18.19 -2.07
N ARG A 6 4.29 -17.66 -3.28
CA ARG A 6 5.44 -16.82 -3.62
C ARG A 6 5.52 -15.56 -2.77
N ALA A 7 4.40 -14.88 -2.52
CA ALA A 7 4.36 -13.72 -1.62
C ALA A 7 4.85 -14.08 -0.21
N VAL A 8 4.47 -15.26 0.30
CA VAL A 8 4.95 -15.77 1.60
C VAL A 8 6.44 -16.09 1.58
N GLU A 9 6.97 -16.70 0.51
CA GLU A 9 8.41 -16.95 0.36
C GLU A 9 9.23 -15.66 0.42
N ILE A 10 8.79 -14.63 -0.31
CA ILE A 10 9.40 -13.30 -0.33
C ILE A 10 9.39 -12.70 1.09
N ALA A 11 8.28 -12.83 1.82
CA ALA A 11 8.16 -12.36 3.20
C ALA A 11 9.18 -13.03 4.14
N VAL A 12 9.36 -14.35 4.00
CA VAL A 12 10.34 -15.12 4.77
C VAL A 12 11.78 -14.67 4.44
N GLU A 13 12.09 -14.42 3.17
CA GLU A 13 13.40 -13.91 2.77
C GLU A 13 13.66 -12.49 3.32
N SER A 14 12.67 -11.61 3.26
CA SER A 14 12.77 -10.25 3.80
C SER A 14 13.04 -10.25 5.30
N ALA A 15 12.31 -11.07 6.07
CA ALA A 15 12.53 -11.23 7.50
C ALA A 15 13.96 -11.72 7.84
N ARG A 16 14.52 -12.61 7.01
CA ARG A 16 15.87 -13.16 7.20
C ARG A 16 16.98 -12.17 6.85
N THR A 17 16.69 -11.18 6.02
CA THR A 17 17.66 -10.18 5.54
C THR A 17 17.52 -8.82 6.24
N GLY A 18 16.71 -8.74 7.30
CA GLY A 18 16.57 -7.57 8.17
C GLY A 18 15.43 -6.61 7.76
N GLY A 19 14.59 -7.00 6.80
CA GLY A 19 13.33 -6.32 6.49
C GLY A 19 12.16 -6.82 7.35
N GLY A 20 10.99 -6.20 7.18
CA GLY A 20 9.75 -6.69 7.80
C GLY A 20 9.27 -8.01 7.16
N PRO A 21 8.53 -8.87 7.87
CA PRO A 21 8.08 -10.18 7.39
C PRO A 21 6.89 -10.08 6.42
N PHE A 22 7.00 -9.23 5.40
CA PHE A 22 5.95 -8.99 4.42
C PHE A 22 6.48 -9.04 2.99
N GLY A 23 5.74 -9.71 2.13
CA GLY A 23 6.00 -9.90 0.72
C GLY A 23 4.71 -9.77 -0.09
N CYS A 24 4.84 -9.35 -1.35
CA CYS A 24 3.72 -9.09 -2.23
C CYS A 24 4.07 -9.42 -3.67
N VAL A 25 3.07 -9.89 -4.41
CA VAL A 25 3.12 -10.12 -5.86
C VAL A 25 1.93 -9.42 -6.51
N VAL A 26 2.17 -8.60 -7.53
CA VAL A 26 1.14 -8.02 -8.40
C VAL A 26 1.22 -8.69 -9.76
N VAL A 27 0.12 -9.28 -10.21
CA VAL A 27 -0.01 -9.94 -11.51
C VAL A 27 -0.87 -9.07 -12.41
N THR A 28 -0.37 -8.76 -13.60
CA THR A 28 -1.10 -8.07 -14.66
C THR A 28 -0.97 -8.84 -15.97
N GLU A 29 -1.71 -8.44 -17.00
CA GLU A 29 -1.54 -8.99 -18.36
C GLU A 29 -0.11 -8.82 -18.90
N ARG A 30 0.65 -7.85 -18.36
CA ARG A 30 1.98 -7.46 -18.84
C ARG A 30 3.12 -8.06 -18.02
N GLY A 31 2.83 -8.75 -16.92
CA GLY A 31 3.85 -9.45 -16.14
C GLY A 31 3.51 -9.63 -14.67
N VAL A 32 4.50 -10.13 -13.94
CA VAL A 32 4.47 -10.39 -12.51
C VAL A 32 5.50 -9.48 -11.84
N TYR A 33 5.08 -8.76 -10.81
CA TYR A 33 5.90 -7.77 -10.11
C TYR A 33 5.93 -8.08 -8.63
N GLU A 34 7.14 -8.29 -8.10
CA GLU A 34 7.36 -8.67 -6.71
C GLU A 34 7.76 -7.45 -5.87
N GLY A 35 7.39 -7.46 -4.59
CA GLY A 35 7.80 -6.46 -3.61
C GLY A 35 7.96 -7.09 -2.24
N HIS A 36 8.88 -6.56 -1.44
CA HIS A 36 9.06 -6.90 -0.03
C HIS A 36 9.13 -5.65 0.82
N ASN A 37 9.01 -5.80 2.13
CA ASN A 37 9.12 -4.68 3.05
C ASN A 37 10.56 -4.14 3.08
N GLU A 38 10.72 -2.87 2.71
CA GLU A 38 12.01 -2.17 2.67
C GLU A 38 12.03 -0.95 3.61
N VAL A 39 11.17 -0.92 4.64
CA VAL A 39 10.99 0.26 5.52
C VAL A 39 12.31 0.69 6.16
N VAL A 40 13.00 -0.27 6.78
CA VAL A 40 14.27 -0.01 7.49
C VAL A 40 15.41 0.23 6.51
N SER A 41 15.52 -0.59 5.46
CA SER A 41 16.64 -0.52 4.51
C SER A 41 16.63 0.73 3.65
N ARG A 42 15.45 1.30 3.36
CA ARG A 42 15.30 2.55 2.59
C ARG A 42 15.08 3.80 3.44
N CYS A 43 14.93 3.66 4.76
CA CYS A 43 14.45 4.73 5.62
C CYS A 43 13.15 5.36 5.09
N ASP A 44 12.24 4.54 4.56
CA ASP A 44 10.97 4.95 3.95
C ASP A 44 9.81 4.25 4.66
N PRO A 45 9.05 4.94 5.54
CA PRO A 45 7.92 4.32 6.25
C PRO A 45 6.80 3.87 5.32
N SER A 46 6.78 4.33 4.06
CA SER A 46 5.81 3.88 3.05
C SER A 46 6.25 2.64 2.27
N ALA A 47 7.50 2.17 2.43
CA ALA A 47 8.07 1.06 1.66
C ALA A 47 7.58 -0.32 2.12
N HIS A 48 6.27 -0.49 2.26
CA HIS A 48 5.60 -1.76 2.49
C HIS A 48 5.62 -2.62 1.23
N ALA A 49 5.52 -3.94 1.38
CA ALA A 49 5.64 -4.89 0.28
C ALA A 49 4.64 -4.61 -0.86
N GLU A 50 3.38 -4.32 -0.50
CA GLU A 50 2.30 -4.00 -1.43
C GLU A 50 2.58 -2.71 -2.19
N VAL A 51 3.02 -1.67 -1.49
CA VAL A 51 3.40 -0.38 -2.09
C VAL A 51 4.56 -0.56 -3.06
N GLN A 52 5.58 -1.35 -2.68
CA GLN A 52 6.73 -1.62 -3.54
C GLN A 52 6.35 -2.42 -4.79
N ALA A 53 5.51 -3.45 -4.67
CA ALA A 53 5.02 -4.23 -5.81
C ALA A 53 4.14 -3.37 -6.76
N ILE A 54 3.23 -2.56 -6.22
CA ILE A 54 2.41 -1.60 -6.99
C ILE A 54 3.30 -0.60 -7.74
N ARG A 55 4.28 0.00 -7.05
CA ARG A 55 5.22 0.94 -7.65
C ARG A 55 6.05 0.29 -8.77
N ALA A 56 6.47 -0.96 -8.60
CA ALA A 56 7.20 -1.71 -9.62
C ALA A 56 6.33 -1.95 -10.87
N ALA A 57 5.09 -2.43 -10.69
CA ALA A 57 4.14 -2.66 -11.77
C ALA A 57 3.82 -1.36 -12.52
N ALA A 58 3.46 -0.29 -11.80
CA ALA A 58 3.13 1.02 -12.35
C ALA A 58 4.27 1.60 -13.19
N ARG A 59 5.51 1.56 -12.66
CA ARG A 59 6.70 2.05 -13.37
C ARG A 59 7.00 1.25 -14.63
N ALA A 60 7.01 -0.08 -14.54
CA ALA A 60 7.27 -0.94 -15.68
C ALA A 60 6.23 -0.75 -16.80
N GLN A 61 4.98 -0.49 -16.41
CA GLN A 61 3.89 -0.31 -17.34
C GLN A 61 3.66 1.14 -17.79
N ARG A 62 4.35 2.11 -17.18
CA ARG A 62 4.22 3.56 -17.41
C ARG A 62 2.78 4.04 -17.23
N THR A 63 2.11 3.55 -16.19
CA THR A 63 0.73 3.89 -15.83
C THR A 63 0.61 4.11 -14.32
N HIS A 64 -0.39 4.88 -13.90
CA HIS A 64 -0.77 5.02 -12.48
C HIS A 64 -1.98 4.16 -12.11
N GLN A 65 -2.63 3.52 -13.10
CA GLN A 65 -3.75 2.60 -12.91
C GLN A 65 -3.34 1.20 -13.34
N LEU A 66 -3.67 0.23 -12.49
CA LEU A 66 -3.42 -1.20 -12.64
C LEU A 66 -4.74 -1.99 -12.65
N SER A 67 -5.79 -1.42 -13.28
CA SER A 67 -7.06 -2.11 -13.50
C SER A 67 -6.82 -3.44 -14.23
N GLY A 68 -7.59 -4.48 -13.88
CA GLY A 68 -7.37 -5.85 -14.32
C GLY A 68 -6.26 -6.61 -13.58
N ALA A 69 -5.52 -5.95 -12.67
CA ALA A 69 -4.48 -6.62 -11.88
C ALA A 69 -5.05 -7.37 -10.68
N VAL A 70 -4.32 -8.40 -10.28
CA VAL A 70 -4.55 -9.16 -9.04
C VAL A 70 -3.34 -9.00 -8.12
N LEU A 71 -3.57 -8.67 -6.85
CA LEU A 71 -2.54 -8.55 -5.83
C LEU A 71 -2.59 -9.73 -4.86
N TYR A 72 -1.43 -10.30 -4.56
CA TYR A 72 -1.25 -11.38 -3.59
C TYR A 72 -0.29 -10.92 -2.51
N ALA A 73 -0.78 -10.81 -1.27
CA ALA A 73 0.00 -10.34 -0.13
C ALA A 73 0.24 -11.45 0.90
N SER A 74 1.44 -11.51 1.49
CA SER A 74 1.73 -12.47 2.56
C SER A 74 0.92 -12.19 3.83
N GLY A 75 0.46 -10.95 4.02
CA GLY A 75 -0.40 -10.52 5.12
C GLY A 75 -1.54 -9.63 4.63
N GLN A 76 -2.56 -9.47 5.46
CA GLN A 76 -3.70 -8.61 5.19
C GLN A 76 -3.20 -7.15 5.04
N PRO A 77 -3.53 -6.45 3.93
CA PRO A 77 -2.98 -5.12 3.69
C PRO A 77 -3.44 -4.09 4.73
N CYS A 78 -2.50 -3.43 5.40
CA CYS A 78 -2.78 -2.36 6.37
C CYS A 78 -3.50 -1.15 5.72
N PRO A 79 -4.05 -0.19 6.50
CA PRO A 79 -4.82 0.91 5.92
C PRO A 79 -4.11 1.75 4.85
N MET A 80 -2.79 1.96 4.99
CA MET A 80 -1.99 2.62 3.96
C MET A 80 -1.95 1.80 2.66
N CYS A 81 -1.68 0.50 2.76
CA CYS A 81 -1.61 -0.39 1.60
C CYS A 81 -2.99 -0.56 0.96
N PHE A 82 -4.05 -0.68 1.77
CA PHE A 82 -5.43 -0.64 1.30
C PHE A 82 -5.71 0.59 0.45
N ALA A 83 -5.35 1.79 0.93
CA ALA A 83 -5.53 3.02 0.15
C ALA A 83 -4.72 2.97 -1.16
N ALA A 84 -3.45 2.55 -1.11
CA ALA A 84 -2.60 2.42 -2.30
C ALA A 84 -3.19 1.47 -3.36
N ILE A 85 -3.75 0.34 -2.95
CA ILE A 85 -4.43 -0.63 -3.82
C ILE A 85 -5.63 0.03 -4.52
N ARG A 86 -6.43 0.82 -3.80
CA ARG A 86 -7.60 1.50 -4.36
C ARG A 86 -7.22 2.64 -5.31
N TRP A 87 -6.20 3.43 -4.96
CA TRP A 87 -5.64 4.45 -5.86
C TRP A 87 -5.07 3.84 -7.14
N ALA A 88 -4.44 2.67 -7.03
CA ALA A 88 -3.93 1.93 -8.18
C ALA A 88 -5.01 1.18 -8.97
N ARG A 89 -6.29 1.22 -8.56
CA ARG A 89 -7.42 0.54 -9.23
C ARG A 89 -7.23 -0.99 -9.38
N ILE A 90 -6.58 -1.65 -8.42
CA ILE A 90 -6.41 -3.11 -8.45
C ILE A 90 -7.74 -3.80 -8.13
N ASP A 91 -8.13 -4.78 -8.96
CA ASP A 91 -9.45 -5.39 -8.94
C ASP A 91 -9.60 -6.44 -7.83
N GLU A 92 -8.59 -7.30 -7.67
CA GLU A 92 -8.64 -8.42 -6.72
C GLU A 92 -7.44 -8.44 -5.79
N VAL A 93 -7.68 -8.85 -4.54
CA VAL A 93 -6.65 -8.98 -3.51
C VAL A 93 -6.82 -10.30 -2.78
N TYR A 94 -5.76 -11.10 -2.73
CA TYR A 94 -5.64 -12.31 -1.94
C TYR A 94 -4.58 -12.10 -0.87
N TYR A 95 -4.81 -12.58 0.36
CA TYR A 95 -3.84 -12.47 1.44
C TYR A 95 -3.75 -13.76 2.25
N ALA A 96 -2.58 -14.04 2.85
CA ALA A 96 -2.34 -15.26 3.61
C ALA A 96 -2.51 -15.06 5.13
N ALA A 97 -1.70 -14.21 5.76
CA ALA A 97 -1.80 -13.92 7.19
C ALA A 97 -2.85 -12.84 7.50
N THR A 98 -3.55 -12.97 8.62
CA THR A 98 -4.52 -11.97 9.12
C THR A 98 -3.85 -10.93 10.02
N TYR A 99 -4.53 -9.83 10.32
CA TYR A 99 -4.06 -8.86 11.32
C TYR A 99 -3.78 -9.48 12.69
N ALA A 100 -4.58 -10.46 13.13
CA ALA A 100 -4.35 -11.13 14.41
C ALA A 100 -2.99 -11.85 14.43
N GLN A 101 -2.63 -12.52 13.33
CA GLN A 101 -1.34 -13.20 13.22
C GLN A 101 -0.16 -12.23 13.12
N ALA A 102 -0.35 -11.07 12.48
CA ALA A 102 0.65 -10.01 12.46
C ALA A 102 0.84 -9.39 13.85
N ALA A 103 -0.25 -9.16 14.58
CA ALA A 103 -0.24 -8.63 15.94
C ALA A 103 0.47 -9.56 16.94
N ASP A 104 0.30 -10.88 16.82
CA ASP A 104 1.03 -11.86 17.64
C ASP A 104 2.56 -11.76 17.47
N ALA A 105 3.03 -11.25 16.33
CA ALA A 105 4.44 -10.98 16.04
C ALA A 105 4.89 -9.55 16.39
N GLY A 106 4.02 -8.74 16.98
CA GLY A 106 4.31 -7.36 17.42
C GLY A 106 4.06 -6.28 16.37
N PHE A 107 3.39 -6.59 15.25
CA PHE A 107 2.98 -5.58 14.27
C PHE A 107 1.59 -5.04 14.60
N ASP A 108 1.51 -3.75 14.93
CA ASP A 108 0.24 -3.10 15.25
C ASP A 108 -0.41 -2.45 14.02
N ASP A 109 -0.77 -3.28 13.05
CA ASP A 109 -1.55 -2.84 11.88
C ASP A 109 -3.01 -2.51 12.26
N SER A 110 -3.46 -3.02 13.41
CA SER A 110 -4.80 -2.77 13.95
C SER A 110 -5.00 -1.34 14.43
N PHE A 111 -3.99 -0.73 15.04
CA PHE A 111 -4.10 0.60 15.63
C PHE A 111 -4.59 1.65 14.64
N ILE A 112 -3.99 1.72 13.44
CA ILE A 112 -4.39 2.68 12.42
C ILE A 112 -5.84 2.43 11.99
N SER A 113 -6.22 1.16 11.86
CA SER A 113 -7.59 0.78 11.52
C SER A 113 -8.58 1.22 12.61
N ASP A 114 -8.23 0.99 13.88
CA ASP A 114 -9.05 1.34 15.03
C ASP A 114 -9.19 2.86 15.19
N VAL A 115 -8.14 3.64 14.90
CA VAL A 115 -8.21 5.11 14.81
C VAL A 115 -9.21 5.52 13.73
N MET A 116 -9.11 4.96 12.53
CA MET A 116 -9.96 5.33 11.39
C MET A 116 -11.44 5.05 11.62
N VAL A 117 -11.79 3.97 12.34
CA VAL A 117 -13.18 3.64 12.67
C VAL A 117 -13.64 4.24 14.00
N GLY A 118 -12.81 5.06 14.66
CA GLY A 118 -13.13 5.74 15.90
C GLY A 118 -13.22 4.85 17.14
N ARG A 119 -12.61 3.65 17.11
CA ARG A 119 -12.52 2.77 18.30
C ARG A 119 -11.50 3.29 19.30
N VAL A 120 -10.40 3.87 18.81
CA VAL A 120 -9.39 4.55 19.63
C VAL A 120 -9.19 5.98 19.11
N PRO A 121 -8.89 6.95 19.99
CA PRO A 121 -8.59 8.31 19.55
C PRO A 121 -7.26 8.33 18.80
N ASP A 122 -7.17 9.15 17.76
CA ASP A 122 -5.88 9.50 17.17
C ASP A 122 -5.04 10.24 18.23
N PRO A 123 -3.84 9.75 18.59
CA PRO A 123 -2.95 10.46 19.51
C PRO A 123 -2.42 11.77 18.90
N SER A 124 -2.50 11.93 17.58
CA SER A 124 -2.04 13.09 16.84
C SER A 124 -3.22 13.98 16.45
N PRO A 125 -3.31 15.22 16.94
CA PRO A 125 -4.40 16.11 16.57
C PRO A 125 -4.21 16.65 15.14
N PHE A 126 -5.18 16.40 14.27
CA PHE A 126 -5.29 17.03 12.96
C PHE A 126 -5.99 18.39 13.14
N ARG A 127 -5.28 19.49 12.86
CA ARG A 127 -5.81 20.85 13.06
C ARG A 127 -6.13 21.50 11.72
N HIS A 128 -7.41 21.79 11.48
CA HIS A 128 -7.83 22.56 10.32
C HIS A 128 -7.58 24.06 10.56
N VAL A 129 -6.79 24.68 9.69
CA VAL A 129 -6.50 26.13 9.70
C VAL A 129 -6.83 26.69 8.31
N PRO A 130 -8.03 27.23 8.09
CA PRO A 130 -8.42 27.78 6.80
C PRO A 130 -7.65 29.08 6.50
N LEU A 131 -7.31 29.29 5.23
CA LEU A 131 -6.72 30.51 4.68
C LEU A 131 -7.65 31.06 3.59
N ASP A 132 -7.62 32.37 3.33
CA ASP A 132 -8.43 32.97 2.25
C ASP A 132 -8.17 32.32 0.89
N GLN A 133 -6.94 31.85 0.67
CA GLN A 133 -6.47 31.18 -0.55
C GLN A 133 -6.53 29.65 -0.49
N SER A 134 -7.22 29.04 0.49
CA SER A 134 -7.31 27.58 0.65
C SER A 134 -7.82 26.87 -0.61
N ASN A 135 -8.61 27.54 -1.45
CA ASN A 135 -9.16 26.96 -2.67
C ASN A 135 -8.27 27.09 -3.91
N ALA A 136 -7.23 27.92 -3.86
CA ALA A 136 -6.39 28.25 -5.03
C ALA A 136 -5.75 27.02 -5.71
N PRO A 137 -5.28 25.96 -5.00
CA PRO A 137 -4.76 24.77 -5.65
C PRO A 137 -5.79 24.03 -6.52
N PHE A 138 -7.06 23.97 -6.07
CA PHE A 138 -8.13 23.28 -6.78
C PHE A 138 -8.61 24.10 -7.98
N GLU A 139 -8.66 25.43 -7.86
CA GLU A 139 -8.95 26.34 -8.98
C GLU A 139 -7.88 26.25 -10.06
N ALA A 140 -6.60 26.22 -9.67
CA ALA A 140 -5.47 26.04 -10.59
C ALA A 140 -5.55 24.68 -11.31
N TRP A 141 -5.89 23.60 -10.60
CA TRP A 141 -6.10 22.29 -11.21
C TRP A 141 -7.29 22.30 -12.17
N ALA A 142 -8.41 22.90 -11.80
CA ALA A 142 -9.62 22.98 -12.63
C ALA A 142 -9.45 23.87 -13.88
N ALA A 143 -8.55 24.86 -13.84
CA ALA A 143 -8.22 25.70 -14.98
C ALA A 143 -7.18 25.07 -15.93
N ASN A 144 -6.44 24.05 -15.48
CA ASN A 144 -5.43 23.38 -16.29
C ASN A 144 -6.10 22.48 -17.36
N SER A 145 -5.87 22.78 -18.64
CA SER A 145 -6.36 22.00 -19.78
C SER A 145 -5.66 20.66 -19.95
N ASP A 146 -4.44 20.53 -19.45
CA ASP A 146 -3.61 19.33 -19.54
C ASP A 146 -3.73 18.47 -18.27
N ARG A 147 -4.72 18.74 -17.41
CA ARG A 147 -4.94 17.98 -16.18
C ARG A 147 -5.23 16.51 -16.50
N VAL A 148 -4.73 15.63 -15.66
CA VAL A 148 -5.07 14.21 -15.66
C VAL A 148 -5.88 13.94 -14.40
N GLU A 149 -7.06 13.35 -14.56
CA GLU A 149 -7.85 12.84 -13.44
C GLU A 149 -7.25 11.52 -12.96
N TYR A 150 -7.16 11.33 -11.65
CA TYR A 150 -6.62 10.13 -11.02
C TYR A 150 -7.40 9.77 -9.75
#